data_AF-S4NZT8-F1
#
_entry.id   AF-S4NZT8-F1
#
_cell.length_a   1.000
_cell.length_b   1.000
_cell.length_c   1.000
_cell.angle_alpha   90.00
_cell.angle_beta   90.00
_cell.angle_gamma   90.00
#
_symmetry.space_group_name_H-M   'P 1'
#
loop_
_entity.id
_entity.type
_entity.pdbx_description
1 polymer ?
#
loop_
_entity_poly.entity_id
_entity_poly.type
_entity_poly.pdbx_seq_one_letter_code
_entity_poly.pdbx_strand_id
1 'polypeptide(L)'
;EKPSDLLIHSSKIPKGILGQPTCHTHPHLIPNGQLTCGITQQEYKERRDSLLSKLLEESEHIHKSHILVIPAACKQFMSDKIPYVFRQNSDFFYLTGCLEP
;
A
#
# COMPACT_ATOMS: atom_id res chain seq x y z
N GLU A 1 -5.46 -22.15 -30.01
CA GLU A 1 -4.49 -21.13 -29.56
C GLU A 1 -5.19 -19.78 -29.41
N LYS A 2 -5.41 -19.34 -28.19
CA LYS A 2 -5.67 -17.93 -27.82
C LYS A 2 -5.14 -17.74 -26.39
N PRO A 3 -3.94 -17.18 -26.20
CA PRO A 3 -3.44 -16.84 -24.88
C PRO A 3 -3.69 -15.35 -24.65
N SER A 4 -4.75 -14.95 -23.96
CA SER A 4 -4.91 -13.53 -23.55
C SER A 4 -6.03 -13.26 -22.53
N ASP A 5 -6.43 -14.23 -21.70
CA ASP A 5 -7.20 -13.93 -20.49
C ASP A 5 -6.27 -13.84 -19.27
N LEU A 6 -5.25 -12.97 -19.36
CA LEU A 6 -4.63 -12.43 -18.16
C LEU A 6 -5.64 -11.42 -17.61
N LEU A 7 -6.49 -11.87 -16.68
CA LEU A 7 -7.34 -11.01 -15.88
C LEU A 7 -6.45 -10.04 -15.10
N ILE A 8 -6.12 -8.92 -15.73
CA ILE A 8 -5.73 -7.70 -15.03
C ILE A 8 -6.99 -7.31 -14.25
N HIS A 9 -7.13 -7.85 -13.04
CA HIS A 9 -8.03 -7.29 -12.06
C HIS A 9 -7.51 -5.89 -11.78
N SER A 10 -7.96 -4.92 -12.59
CA SER A 10 -7.84 -3.51 -12.29
C SER A 10 -8.69 -3.31 -11.04
N SER A 11 -8.04 -3.44 -9.88
CA SER A 11 -8.65 -3.14 -8.60
C SER A 11 -9.13 -1.70 -8.68
N LYS A 12 -10.45 -1.50 -8.69
CA LYS A 12 -11.03 -0.16 -8.71
C LYS A 12 -10.85 0.45 -7.33
N ILE A 13 -10.48 1.73 -7.28
CA ILE A 13 -10.38 2.47 -6.01
C ILE A 13 -11.76 2.44 -5.34
N PRO A 14 -11.86 1.96 -4.08
CA PRO A 14 -13.13 1.87 -3.37
C PRO A 14 -13.86 3.21 -3.32
N LYS A 15 -15.18 3.18 -3.47
CA LYS A 15 -16.05 4.34 -3.30
C LYS A 15 -16.66 4.30 -1.91
N GLY A 16 -16.47 5.34 -1.11
CA GLY A 16 -17.00 5.42 0.24
C GLY A 16 -16.32 6.49 1.08
N ILE A 17 -16.80 6.65 2.32
CA ILE A 17 -16.12 7.45 3.33
C ILE A 17 -14.96 6.60 3.86
N LEU A 18 -13.73 7.07 3.64
CA LEU A 18 -12.49 6.42 4.06
C LEU A 18 -11.73 7.35 5.00
N GLY A 19 -10.84 6.82 5.83
CA GLY A 19 -10.02 7.61 6.76
C GLY A 19 -8.97 8.48 6.07
N GLN A 20 -8.82 8.36 4.74
CA GLN A 20 -7.86 9.08 3.94
C GLN A 20 -8.47 9.65 2.64
N PRO A 21 -7.88 10.71 2.07
CA PRO A 21 -8.30 11.24 0.77
C PRO A 21 -8.22 10.19 -0.34
N THR A 22 -9.15 10.23 -1.28
CA THR A 22 -9.12 9.43 -2.52
C THR A 22 -9.47 10.30 -3.72
N CYS A 23 -9.33 9.75 -4.92
CA CYS A 23 -9.75 10.45 -6.14
C CYS A 23 -11.26 10.77 -6.18
N HIS A 24 -12.08 10.03 -5.42
CA HIS A 24 -13.52 10.26 -5.35
C HIS A 24 -13.89 11.37 -4.36
N THR A 25 -13.16 11.49 -3.24
CA THR A 25 -13.46 12.47 -2.19
C THR A 25 -12.67 13.77 -2.35
N HIS A 26 -11.44 13.68 -2.87
CA HIS A 26 -10.52 14.81 -3.03
C HIS A 26 -9.85 14.78 -4.42
N PRO A 27 -10.63 14.93 -5.51
CA PRO A 27 -10.09 14.86 -6.89
C PRO A 27 -9.04 15.94 -7.19
N HIS A 28 -9.03 17.04 -6.44
CA HIS A 28 -8.04 18.12 -6.55
C HIS A 28 -6.68 17.76 -5.92
N LEU A 29 -6.64 16.79 -5.00
CA LEU A 29 -5.40 16.28 -4.40
C LEU A 29 -4.95 14.98 -5.06
N ILE A 30 -5.89 14.11 -5.40
CA ILE A 30 -5.64 12.79 -5.95
C ILE A 30 -6.39 12.66 -7.28
N PRO A 31 -5.67 12.76 -8.41
CA PRO A 31 -6.23 12.50 -9.73
C PRO A 31 -6.84 11.09 -9.87
N ASN A 32 -7.80 10.96 -10.78
CA ASN A 32 -8.37 9.65 -11.12
C ASN A 32 -7.28 8.66 -11.56
N GLY A 33 -7.34 7.44 -11.03
CA GLY A 33 -6.36 6.38 -11.30
C GLY A 33 -5.18 6.34 -10.32
N GLN A 34 -4.99 7.37 -9.50
CA GLN A 34 -3.99 7.39 -8.44
C GLN A 34 -4.61 6.95 -7.10
N LEU A 35 -3.87 6.14 -6.34
CA LEU A 35 -4.28 5.70 -5.00
C LEU A 35 -3.91 6.75 -3.94
N THR A 36 -2.72 7.31 -4.06
CA THR A 36 -2.21 8.42 -3.26
C THR A 36 -1.65 9.49 -4.20
N CYS A 37 -1.32 10.67 -3.68
CA CYS A 37 -0.83 11.77 -4.51
C CYS A 37 0.41 11.34 -5.31
N GLY A 38 0.28 11.30 -6.64
CA GLY A 38 1.35 10.94 -7.58
C GLY A 38 1.58 9.44 -7.78
N ILE A 39 0.91 8.54 -7.05
CA ILE A 39 1.23 7.10 -7.06
C ILE A 39 -0.02 6.29 -7.41
N THR A 40 0.13 5.36 -8.36
CA THR A 40 -0.97 4.47 -8.79
C THR A 40 -1.05 3.20 -7.94
N GLN A 41 -2.19 2.50 -7.97
CA GLN A 41 -2.30 1.17 -7.36
C GLN A 41 -1.31 0.17 -7.95
N GLN A 42 -1.05 0.29 -9.25
CA GLN A 42 -0.13 -0.58 -9.98
C GLN A 42 1.30 -0.40 -9.48
N GLU A 43 1.72 0.83 -9.22
CA GLU A 43 3.06 1.11 -8.67
C GLU A 43 3.25 0.50 -7.27
N TYR A 44 2.25 0.58 -6.38
CA TYR A 44 2.34 -0.10 -5.09
C TYR A 44 2.45 -1.63 -5.25
N LYS A 45 1.76 -2.21 -6.22
CA LYS A 45 1.90 -3.63 -6.55
C LYS A 45 3.33 -3.94 -7.02
N GLU A 46 3.86 -3.17 -7.95
CA GLU A 46 5.24 -3.33 -8.46
C GLU A 46 6.29 -3.21 -7.37
N ARG A 47 6.11 -2.29 -6.40
CA ARG A 47 6.99 -2.19 -5.24
C ARG A 47 6.99 -3.47 -4.38
N ARG A 48 5.81 -4.05 -4.14
CA ARG A 48 5.69 -5.32 -3.40
C ARG A 48 6.26 -6.49 -4.19
N ASP A 49 5.99 -6.55 -5.49
CA ASP A 49 6.52 -7.59 -6.37
C ASP A 49 8.05 -7.53 -6.42
N SER A 50 8.64 -6.33 -6.54
CA SER A 50 10.09 -6.12 -6.53
C SER A 50 10.74 -6.53 -5.20
N LEU A 51 10.08 -6.24 -4.07
CA LEU A 51 10.54 -6.68 -2.75
C LEU A 51 10.55 -8.21 -2.66
N LEU A 52 9.50 -8.87 -3.12
CA LEU A 52 9.41 -10.33 -3.12
C LEU A 52 10.46 -10.96 -4.04
N SER A 53 10.68 -10.42 -5.25
CA SER A 53 11.72 -10.91 -6.17
C SER A 53 13.11 -10.89 -5.53
N LYS A 54 13.48 -9.77 -4.88
CA LYS A 54 14.78 -9.64 -4.20
C LYS A 54 14.93 -10.61 -3.04
N LEU A 55 13.87 -10.81 -2.26
CA LEU A 55 13.88 -11.76 -1.15
C LEU A 55 14.05 -13.21 -1.64
N LEU A 56 13.41 -13.56 -2.76
CA LEU A 56 13.54 -14.89 -3.36
C LEU A 56 14.93 -15.15 -3.95
N GLU A 57 15.58 -14.11 -4.50
CA GLU A 57 16.97 -14.19 -4.99
C GLU A 57 17.98 -14.42 -3.86
N GLU A 58 17.77 -13.79 -2.70
CA GLU A 58 18.67 -13.89 -1.54
C GLU A 58 18.41 -15.14 -0.69
N SER A 59 17.17 -15.64 -0.69
CA SER A 59 16.85 -16.88 0.01
C SER A 59 17.35 -18.09 -0.78
N GLU A 60 18.52 -18.61 -0.39
CA GLU A 60 19.02 -19.94 -0.77
C GLU A 60 18.04 -21.03 -0.28
N HIS A 61 16.90 -21.14 -0.96
CA HIS A 61 15.90 -22.20 -0.97
C HIS A 61 15.72 -23.06 0.29
N ILE A 62 15.30 -22.47 1.42
CA ILE A 62 14.94 -23.29 2.61
C ILE A 62 13.43 -23.64 2.62
N HIS A 63 12.53 -22.80 2.09
CA HIS A 63 11.08 -23.05 2.13
C HIS A 63 10.33 -22.61 0.86
N LYS A 64 9.25 -23.32 0.51
CA LYS A 64 8.41 -23.05 -0.69
C LYS A 64 7.42 -21.90 -0.52
N SER A 65 7.19 -21.46 0.71
CA SER A 65 6.18 -20.44 1.05
C SER A 65 6.77 -19.49 2.07
N HIS A 66 6.59 -18.20 1.82
CA HIS A 66 7.06 -17.12 2.67
C HIS A 66 5.89 -16.21 3.02
N ILE A 67 5.88 -15.69 4.25
CA ILE A 67 4.92 -14.70 4.72
C ILE A 67 5.72 -13.50 5.18
N LEU A 68 5.39 -12.32 4.66
CA LEU A 68 6.00 -11.06 5.08
C LEU A 68 5.01 -10.30 5.98
N VAL A 69 5.45 -9.94 7.18
CA VAL A 69 4.67 -9.16 8.13
C VAL A 69 5.33 -7.81 8.30
N ILE A 70 4.64 -6.75 7.90
CA ILE A 70 5.13 -5.37 7.98
C ILE A 70 4.20 -4.60 8.92
N PRO A 71 4.65 -4.21 10.11
CA PRO A 71 3.81 -3.50 11.06
C PRO A 71 3.55 -2.06 10.62
N ALA A 72 2.32 -1.59 10.82
CA ALA A 72 1.98 -0.18 10.75
C ALA A 72 2.51 0.57 12.00
N ALA A 73 2.54 1.90 11.94
CA ALA A 73 2.81 2.73 13.10
C ALA A 73 1.58 2.82 14.00
N CYS A 74 1.82 2.89 15.31
CA CYS A 74 0.77 3.13 16.29
C CYS A 74 0.64 4.63 16.60
N LYS A 75 -0.53 5.07 17.07
CA LYS A 75 -0.72 6.42 17.61
C LYS A 75 0.20 6.63 18.81
N GLN A 76 0.98 7.71 18.77
CA GLN A 76 1.83 8.12 19.87
C GLN A 76 1.17 9.27 20.63
N PHE A 77 1.36 9.28 21.95
CA PHE A 77 0.77 10.28 22.84
C PHE A 77 1.90 11.01 23.59
N MET A 78 1.78 12.33 23.69
CA MET A 78 2.66 13.15 24.51
C MET A 78 2.34 12.97 26.00
N SER A 79 1.07 12.84 26.30
CA SER A 79 0.50 12.49 27.62
C SER A 79 -0.84 11.79 27.40
N ASP A 80 -1.43 11.20 28.45
CA ASP A 80 -2.62 10.32 28.37
C ASP A 80 -3.78 10.83 27.49
N LYS A 81 -3.94 12.15 27.34
CA LYS A 81 -5.02 12.77 26.57
C LYS A 81 -4.57 13.60 25.36
N ILE A 82 -3.27 13.67 25.07
CA ILE A 82 -2.72 14.53 24.01
C ILE A 82 -1.99 13.67 22.98
N PRO A 83 -2.61 13.37 21.81
CA PRO A 83 -1.95 12.63 20.75
C PRO A 83 -0.98 13.51 19.97
N TYR A 84 0.12 12.91 19.51
CA TYR A 84 0.94 13.50 18.45
C TYR A 84 0.22 13.38 17.10
N VAL A 85 0.64 14.20 16.13
CA VAL A 85 0.22 14.04 14.73
C VAL A 85 0.67 12.66 14.25
N PHE A 86 -0.29 11.88 13.76
CA PHE A 86 0.01 10.54 13.28
C PHE A 86 0.94 10.59 12.07
N ARG A 87 1.99 9.76 12.11
CA ARG A 87 2.87 9.51 10.99
C ARG A 87 3.01 8.00 10.82
N GLN A 88 2.71 7.52 9.63
CA GLN A 88 2.83 6.10 9.30
C GLN A 88 4.29 5.64 9.29
N ASN A 89 4.51 4.34 9.53
CA ASN A 89 5.80 3.70 9.31
C ASN A 89 6.20 3.83 7.82
N SER A 90 7.44 4.24 7.56
CA SER A 90 7.91 4.52 6.20
C SER A 90 7.81 3.32 5.27
N ASP A 91 8.18 2.12 5.73
CA ASP A 91 8.18 0.90 4.92
C ASP A 91 6.74 0.45 4.64
N PHE A 92 5.89 0.47 5.66
CA PHE A 92 4.47 0.18 5.51
C PHE A 92 3.81 1.14 4.53
N PHE A 93 4.07 2.44 4.65
CA PHE A 93 3.51 3.45 3.75
C PHE A 93 4.07 3.30 2.33
N TYR A 94 5.35 3.01 2.17
CA TYR A 94 5.99 2.82 0.87
C TYR A 94 5.37 1.66 0.08
N LEU A 95 4.98 0.59 0.76
CA LEU A 95 4.46 -0.63 0.15
C LEU A 95 2.93 -0.66 -0.02
N THR A 96 2.20 0.17 0.74
CA THR A 96 0.73 0.12 0.79
C THR A 96 0.04 1.45 0.47
N GLY A 97 0.66 2.59 0.78
CA GLY A 97 0.03 3.91 0.72
C GLY A 97 -1.05 4.15 1.77
N CYS A 98 -1.20 3.25 2.76
CA CYS A 98 -2.20 3.38 3.82
C CYS A 98 -1.74 4.38 4.89
N LEU A 99 -2.60 5.35 5.22
CA LEU A 99 -2.34 6.38 6.24
C LEU A 99 -3.20 6.21 7.50
N GLU A 100 -3.97 5.13 7.58
CA GLU A 100 -4.76 4.80 8.76
C GLU A 100 -3.87 4.11 9.83
N PRO A 101 -3.98 4.52 11.11
CA PRO A 101 -3.27 3.91 12.24
C PRO A 101 -3.88 2.59 12.73
#